data_AF-A0A6P5PBC2-F1
#
_entry.id   AF-A0A6P5PBC2-F1
#
_cell.length_a   1.000
_cell.length_b   1.000
_cell.length_c   1.000
_cell.angle_alpha   90.00
_cell.angle_beta   90.00
_cell.angle_gamma   90.00
#
_symmetry.space_group_name_H-M   'P 1'
#
loop_
_entity.id
_entity.type
_entity.pdbx_description
1 polymer ?
#
loop_
_entity_poly.entity_id
_entity_poly.type
_entity_poly.pdbx_seq_one_letter_code
_entity_poly.pdbx_strand_id
1 'polypeptide(L)'
;MLSALNRLAARPGTRPRTPLLLPVRGRKTRHDPPAKSKVGRVQTPPAVDPAEFFVLTERYRQYRETVRALRLEFTLEVRRKLHEARAGVLAERKAQQAITEHQELMAWNREENRRMQELRIARLQLEAQAQEVQKAEAQAQRAQEEQAWVQLKEQEVLKLQEEAKNFITRENLEARIEEALDSPKSYNWAVTKEGQVVRN
;
A
#
# COMPACT_ATOMS: atom_id res chain seq x y z
N MET A 1 48.18 9.97 -18.80
CA MET A 1 48.30 8.76 -17.96
C MET A 1 47.70 9.05 -16.60
N LEU A 2 46.40 8.78 -16.47
CA LEU A 2 45.54 9.07 -15.32
C LEU A 2 45.66 7.93 -14.29
N SER A 3 46.30 8.14 -13.13
CA SER A 3 46.20 7.18 -12.01
C SER A 3 46.44 7.78 -10.61
N ALA A 4 46.41 9.11 -10.46
CA ALA A 4 46.65 9.77 -9.17
C ALA A 4 45.38 10.25 -8.43
N LEU A 5 44.19 9.78 -8.81
CA LEU A 5 42.90 10.21 -8.24
C LEU A 5 42.08 9.03 -7.69
N ASN A 6 42.63 8.24 -6.78
CA ASN A 6 41.86 7.17 -6.10
C ASN A 6 42.11 7.06 -4.58
N ARG A 7 42.53 8.15 -3.92
CA ARG A 7 42.59 8.22 -2.44
C ARG A 7 41.45 9.00 -1.79
N LEU A 8 40.33 9.17 -2.50
CA LEU A 8 39.06 9.60 -1.92
C LEU A 8 38.05 8.44 -1.94
N ALA A 9 38.52 7.22 -1.65
CA ALA A 9 37.63 6.13 -1.30
C ALA A 9 36.83 6.54 -0.06
N ALA A 10 35.51 6.60 -0.23
CA ALA A 10 34.53 6.92 0.79
C ALA A 10 34.89 6.21 2.11
N ARG A 11 35.16 7.00 3.16
CA ARG A 11 35.31 6.45 4.51
C ARG A 11 34.02 5.71 4.84
N PRO A 12 34.06 4.40 5.13
CA PRO A 12 32.87 3.69 5.54
C PRO A 12 32.41 4.31 6.86
N GLY A 13 31.12 4.67 6.90
CA GLY A 13 30.32 4.96 8.10
C GLY A 13 31.05 5.72 9.19
N THR A 14 30.70 6.98 9.37
CA THR A 14 30.81 7.69 10.66
C THR A 14 30.65 6.69 11.81
N ARG A 15 31.78 6.29 12.42
CA ARG A 15 31.74 5.68 13.75
C ARG A 15 30.89 6.62 14.59
N PRO A 16 29.86 6.12 15.32
CA PRO A 16 29.12 7.00 16.20
C PRO A 16 30.16 7.75 17.03
N ARG A 17 30.08 9.08 17.04
CA ARG A 17 30.89 9.91 17.92
C ARG A 17 30.80 9.22 19.28
N THR A 18 31.95 8.75 19.79
CA THR A 18 32.03 8.24 21.15
C THR A 18 31.20 9.18 22.02
N PRO A 19 30.22 8.69 22.80
CA PRO A 19 29.39 9.57 23.58
C PRO A 19 30.32 10.48 24.36
N LEU A 20 30.16 11.80 24.15
CA LEU A 20 30.82 12.81 24.96
C LEU A 20 30.64 12.34 26.39
N LEU A 21 31.76 12.05 27.07
CA LEU A 21 31.76 11.51 28.42
C LEU A 21 30.77 12.35 29.23
N LEU A 22 29.58 11.77 29.49
CA LEU A 22 28.56 12.44 30.28
C LEU A 22 29.27 12.78 31.60
N PRO A 23 29.26 14.05 32.04
CA PRO A 23 29.90 14.41 33.28
C PRO A 23 29.25 13.57 34.38
N VAL A 24 30.00 12.58 34.88
CA VAL A 24 29.55 11.75 36.00
C VAL A 24 29.38 12.72 37.16
N ARG A 25 28.12 12.93 37.59
CA ARG A 25 27.76 13.85 38.67
C ARG A 25 28.69 13.60 39.86
N GLY A 26 29.49 14.60 40.22
CA GLY A 26 30.43 14.52 41.35
C GLY A 26 31.92 14.30 41.00
N ARG A 27 32.30 14.15 39.74
CA ARG A 27 33.72 14.19 39.31
C ARG A 27 34.09 15.54 38.70
N LYS A 28 35.34 15.96 38.87
CA LYS A 28 35.88 17.17 38.24
C LYS A 28 35.90 17.04 36.72
N THR A 29 35.52 18.11 36.04
CA THR A 29 35.63 18.30 34.59
C THR A 29 36.98 18.89 34.21
N ARG A 30 37.25 19.00 32.90
CA ARG A 30 38.49 19.59 32.37
C ARG A 30 38.63 21.08 32.71
N HIS A 31 37.53 21.82 32.87
CA HIS A 31 37.54 23.26 33.14
C HIS A 31 37.58 23.60 34.63
N ASP A 32 37.39 22.61 35.51
CA ASP A 32 37.39 22.82 36.95
C ASP A 32 38.82 23.03 37.46
N PRO A 33 39.06 24.05 38.30
CA PRO A 33 40.40 24.28 38.85
C PRO A 33 40.83 23.15 39.80
N PRO A 34 42.15 22.87 39.88
CA PRO A 34 42.68 21.98 40.91
C PRO A 34 42.41 22.56 42.30
N ALA A 35 42.26 21.69 43.30
CA ALA A 35 42.10 22.16 44.68
C ALA A 35 43.41 22.79 45.15
N LYS A 36 43.37 23.88 45.92
CA LYS A 36 44.56 24.59 46.43
C LYS A 36 45.55 23.64 47.13
N SER A 37 45.05 22.69 47.91
CA SER A 37 45.85 21.66 48.60
C SER A 37 46.56 20.65 47.68
N LYS A 38 46.17 20.56 46.40
CA LYS A 38 46.74 19.64 45.41
C LYS A 38 47.64 20.33 44.39
N VAL A 39 47.66 21.66 44.32
CA VAL A 39 48.47 22.43 43.36
C VAL A 39 49.97 22.14 43.52
N GLY A 40 50.46 22.06 44.76
CA GLY A 40 51.87 21.75 45.05
C GLY A 40 52.16 20.30 45.43
N ARG A 41 51.16 19.40 45.38
CA ARG A 41 51.34 18.02 45.84
C ARG A 41 51.90 17.14 44.74
N VAL A 42 53.19 16.81 44.85
CA VAL A 42 53.86 15.80 44.01
C VAL A 42 53.61 14.40 44.59
N GLN A 43 53.42 13.39 43.74
CA GLN A 43 53.31 12.00 44.20
C GLN A 43 54.72 11.45 44.46
N THR A 44 54.99 11.07 45.71
CA THR A 44 56.25 10.41 46.09
C THR A 44 56.10 8.90 45.85
N PRO A 45 57.02 8.26 45.11
CA PRO A 45 56.97 6.82 44.90
C PRO A 45 57.21 6.07 46.22
N PRO A 46 56.58 4.89 46.43
CA PRO A 46 56.86 4.05 47.58
C PRO A 46 58.28 3.46 47.50
N ALA A 47 58.83 3.06 48.65
CA ALA A 47 60.08 2.29 48.69
C ALA A 47 59.87 0.91 48.04
N VAL A 48 60.91 0.39 47.37
CA VAL A 48 60.86 -0.87 46.62
C VAL A 48 62.01 -1.76 47.06
N ASP A 49 61.71 -3.01 47.42
CA ASP A 49 62.73 -4.05 47.62
C ASP A 49 63.15 -4.63 46.25
N PRO A 50 64.44 -4.55 45.87
CA PRO A 50 64.91 -5.07 44.59
C PRO A 50 64.68 -6.57 44.40
N ALA A 51 64.76 -7.39 45.45
CA ALA A 51 64.62 -8.84 45.35
C ALA A 51 63.16 -9.22 45.05
N GLU A 52 62.22 -8.65 45.80
CA GLU A 52 60.78 -8.83 45.57
C GLU A 52 60.37 -8.31 44.18
N PHE A 53 60.85 -7.11 43.81
CA PHE A 53 60.51 -6.50 42.53
C PHE A 53 60.92 -7.36 41.33
N PHE A 54 62.10 -7.99 41.39
CA PHE A 54 62.56 -8.91 40.35
C PHE A 54 61.63 -10.13 40.23
N VAL A 55 61.31 -10.80 41.35
CA VAL A 55 60.43 -11.97 41.36
C VAL A 55 59.03 -11.63 40.87
N LEU A 56 58.46 -10.50 41.31
CA LEU A 56 57.16 -10.04 40.84
C LEU A 56 57.18 -9.75 39.34
N THR A 57 58.22 -9.11 38.83
CA THR A 57 58.35 -8.78 37.40
C THR A 57 58.34 -10.03 36.54
N GLU A 58 59.11 -11.05 36.91
CA GLU A 58 59.14 -12.33 36.19
C GLU A 58 57.82 -13.10 36.29
N ARG A 59 57.17 -13.12 37.48
CA ARG A 59 55.84 -13.74 37.63
C ARG A 59 54.79 -13.04 36.76
N TYR A 60 54.80 -11.71 36.71
CA TYR A 60 53.90 -10.96 35.84
C TYR A 60 54.18 -11.22 34.36
N ARG A 61 55.45 -11.36 33.97
CA ARG A 61 55.82 -11.72 32.60
C ARG A 61 55.23 -13.08 32.23
N GLN A 62 55.50 -14.11 33.02
CA GLN A 62 55.00 -15.47 32.80
C GLN A 62 53.47 -15.51 32.76
N TYR A 63 52.81 -14.89 33.74
CA TYR A 63 51.35 -14.81 33.79
C TYR A 63 50.76 -14.12 32.56
N ARG A 64 51.33 -12.98 32.13
CA ARG A 64 50.85 -12.25 30.96
C ARG A 64 51.06 -13.05 29.67
N GLU A 65 52.16 -13.79 29.56
CA GLU A 65 52.41 -14.68 28.44
C GLU A 65 51.34 -15.79 28.38
N THR A 66 51.07 -16.47 29.49
CA THR A 66 50.03 -17.51 29.56
C THR A 66 48.63 -16.96 29.23
N VAL A 67 48.23 -15.83 29.83
CA VAL A 67 46.92 -15.23 29.57
C VAL A 67 46.81 -14.72 28.13
N ARG A 68 47.91 -14.25 27.53
CA ARG A 68 47.93 -13.86 26.13
C ARG A 68 47.71 -15.07 25.22
N ALA A 69 48.33 -16.21 25.52
CA ALA A 69 48.10 -17.45 24.79
C ALA A 69 46.63 -17.89 24.89
N LEU A 70 46.04 -17.91 26.10
CA LEU A 70 44.62 -18.23 26.28
C LEU A 70 43.70 -17.28 25.51
N ARG A 71 44.02 -15.98 25.48
CA ARG A 71 43.25 -15.01 24.69
C ARG A 71 43.27 -15.35 23.21
N LEU A 72 44.41 -15.79 22.67
CA LEU A 72 44.52 -16.16 21.27
C LEU A 72 43.64 -17.37 20.96
N GLU A 73 43.66 -18.41 21.80
CA GLU A 73 42.77 -19.57 21.65
C GLU A 73 41.30 -19.15 21.61
N PHE A 74 40.84 -18.33 22.56
CA PHE A 74 39.47 -17.83 22.56
C PHE A 74 39.14 -17.01 21.31
N THR A 75 40.08 -16.20 20.82
CA THR A 75 39.84 -15.45 19.57
C THR A 75 39.75 -16.36 18.34
N LEU A 76 40.50 -17.46 18.31
CA LEU A 76 40.43 -18.45 17.25
C LEU A 76 39.11 -19.22 17.31
N GLU A 77 38.66 -19.63 18.49
CA GLU A 77 37.36 -20.28 18.66
C GLU A 77 36.20 -19.40 18.21
N VAL A 78 36.20 -18.12 18.60
CA VAL A 78 35.16 -17.17 18.18
C VAL A 78 35.15 -17.02 16.66
N ARG A 79 36.33 -16.89 16.04
CA ARG A 79 36.44 -16.82 14.58
C ARG A 79 35.93 -18.09 13.92
N ARG A 80 36.33 -19.26 14.42
CA ARG A 80 35.90 -20.57 13.93
C ARG A 80 34.38 -20.70 13.97
N LYS A 81 33.76 -20.41 15.12
CA LYS A 81 32.29 -20.44 15.27
C LYS A 81 31.59 -19.46 14.33
N LEU A 82 32.16 -18.27 14.11
CA LEU A 82 31.63 -17.30 13.16
C LEU A 82 31.71 -17.83 11.71
N HIS A 83 32.81 -18.47 11.34
CA HIS A 83 32.96 -19.09 10.03
C HIS A 83 32.01 -20.28 9.84
N GLU A 84 31.90 -21.17 10.83
CA GLU A 84 30.96 -22.30 10.81
C GLU A 84 29.50 -21.83 10.74
N ALA A 85 29.14 -20.74 11.40
CA ALA A 85 27.79 -20.17 11.31
C ALA A 85 27.48 -19.60 9.91
N ARG A 86 28.48 -19.01 9.23
CA ARG A 86 28.30 -18.37 7.92
C ARG A 86 28.41 -19.35 6.75
N ALA A 87 29.40 -20.23 6.81
CA ALA A 87 29.81 -21.11 5.71
C ALA A 87 30.15 -22.52 6.23
N GLY A 88 29.53 -22.93 7.34
CA GLY A 88 29.64 -24.30 7.81
C GLY A 88 28.80 -25.23 6.95
N VAL A 89 29.28 -26.46 6.78
CA VAL A 89 28.62 -27.52 5.99
C VAL A 89 27.17 -27.74 6.42
N LEU A 90 26.89 -27.67 7.74
CA LEU A 90 25.51 -27.81 8.25
C LEU A 90 24.62 -26.62 7.86
N ALA A 91 25.17 -25.40 7.87
CA ALA A 91 24.43 -24.20 7.47
C ALA A 91 24.10 -24.24 5.98
N GLU A 92 25.06 -24.64 5.14
CA GLU A 92 24.87 -24.80 3.69
C GLU A 92 23.84 -25.89 3.37
N ARG A 93 23.92 -27.06 4.02
CA ARG A 93 22.93 -28.14 3.84
C ARG A 93 21.52 -27.70 4.21
N LYS A 94 21.36 -27.01 5.34
CA LYS A 94 20.05 -26.46 5.75
C LYS A 94 19.55 -25.41 4.76
N ALA A 95 20.43 -24.56 4.25
CA ALA A 95 20.06 -23.58 3.23
C ALA A 95 19.58 -24.25 1.94
N GLN A 96 20.28 -25.31 1.49
CA GLN A 96 19.86 -26.10 0.33
C GLN A 96 18.52 -26.78 0.55
N GLN A 97 18.31 -27.43 1.71
CA GLN A 97 17.03 -28.03 2.09
C GLN A 97 15.89 -27.01 2.09
N ALA A 98 16.10 -25.83 2.67
CA ALA A 98 15.10 -24.78 2.68
C ALA A 98 14.76 -24.29 1.25
N ILE A 99 15.75 -24.23 0.36
CA ILE A 99 15.51 -23.87 -1.05
C ILE A 99 14.70 -24.97 -1.75
N THR A 100 15.02 -26.25 -1.54
CA THR A 100 14.28 -27.36 -2.17
C THR A 100 12.84 -27.42 -1.66
N GLU A 101 12.64 -27.33 -0.34
CA GLU A 101 11.29 -27.28 0.27
C GLU A 101 10.48 -26.10 -0.28
N HIS A 102 11.11 -24.92 -0.41
CA HIS A 102 10.45 -23.76 -1.01
C HIS A 102 10.03 -24.03 -2.45
N GLN A 103 10.90 -24.63 -3.27
CA GLN A 103 10.57 -24.97 -4.65
C GLN A 103 9.41 -25.96 -4.75
N GLU A 104 9.37 -26.98 -3.88
CA GLU A 104 8.28 -27.94 -3.79
C GLU A 104 6.95 -27.26 -3.41
N LEU A 105 6.96 -26.40 -2.40
CA LEU A 105 5.78 -25.63 -2.00
C LEU A 105 5.29 -24.69 -3.11
N MET A 106 6.21 -24.06 -3.84
CA MET A 106 5.86 -23.22 -4.98
C MET A 106 5.28 -24.04 -6.14
N ALA A 107 5.77 -25.26 -6.38
CA ALA A 107 5.20 -26.16 -7.37
C ALA A 107 3.77 -26.58 -6.98
N TRP A 108 3.57 -27.01 -5.74
CA TRP A 108 2.25 -27.36 -5.21
C TRP A 108 1.26 -26.19 -5.29
N ASN A 109 1.69 -24.97 -4.93
CA ASN A 109 0.84 -23.78 -5.05
C ASN A 109 0.41 -23.51 -6.51
N ARG A 110 1.31 -23.75 -7.48
CA ARG A 110 0.96 -23.59 -8.91
C ARG A 110 -0.06 -24.63 -9.35
N GLU A 111 0.05 -25.86 -8.89
CA GLU A 111 -0.93 -26.92 -9.17
C GLU A 111 -2.30 -26.57 -8.60
N GLU A 112 -2.35 -26.10 -7.35
CA GLU A 112 -3.59 -25.68 -6.72
C GLU A 112 -4.21 -24.46 -7.43
N ASN A 113 -3.39 -23.49 -7.85
CA ASN A 113 -3.86 -22.36 -8.64
C ASN A 113 -4.44 -22.80 -10.00
N ARG A 114 -3.87 -23.83 -10.65
CA ARG A 114 -4.42 -24.40 -11.89
C ARG A 114 -5.78 -25.05 -11.63
N ARG A 115 -5.89 -25.88 -10.58
CA ARG A 115 -7.15 -26.49 -10.16
C ARG A 115 -8.24 -25.43 -9.91
N MET A 116 -7.91 -24.37 -9.19
CA MET A 116 -8.84 -23.27 -8.92
C MET A 116 -9.21 -22.46 -10.16
N GLN A 117 -8.27 -22.31 -11.10
CA GLN A 117 -8.52 -21.62 -12.37
C GLN A 117 -9.51 -22.40 -13.23
N GLU A 118 -9.40 -23.72 -13.30
CA GLU A 118 -10.35 -24.58 -14.03
C GLU A 118 -11.77 -24.45 -13.46
N LEU A 119 -11.92 -24.49 -12.13
CA LEU A 119 -13.20 -24.26 -11.46
C LEU A 119 -13.77 -22.87 -11.75
N ARG A 120 -12.91 -21.84 -11.78
CA ARG A 120 -13.31 -20.48 -12.11
C ARG A 120 -13.81 -20.38 -13.55
N ILE A 121 -13.12 -21.00 -14.50
CA ILE A 121 -13.53 -21.02 -15.91
C ILE A 121 -14.91 -21.69 -16.06
N ALA A 122 -15.10 -22.85 -15.42
CA ALA A 122 -16.40 -23.54 -15.44
C ALA A 122 -17.52 -22.66 -14.88
N ARG A 123 -17.28 -21.96 -13.76
CA ARG A 123 -18.25 -21.01 -13.18
C ARG A 123 -18.56 -19.85 -14.13
N LEU A 124 -17.54 -19.25 -14.74
CA LEU A 124 -17.72 -18.13 -15.68
C LEU A 124 -18.49 -18.54 -16.93
N GLN A 125 -18.35 -19.78 -17.40
CA GLN A 125 -19.14 -20.30 -18.53
C GLN A 125 -20.62 -20.39 -18.18
N LEU A 126 -20.96 -20.87 -16.97
CA LEU A 126 -22.34 -20.90 -16.49
C LEU A 126 -22.92 -19.49 -16.32
N GLU A 127 -22.14 -18.57 -15.75
CA GLU A 127 -22.53 -17.16 -15.62
C GLU A 127 -22.77 -16.51 -17.00
N ALA A 128 -21.93 -16.81 -17.99
CA ALA A 128 -22.09 -16.29 -19.35
C ALA A 128 -23.38 -16.80 -20.01
N GLN A 129 -23.69 -18.10 -19.89
CA GLN A 129 -24.95 -18.67 -20.38
C GLN A 129 -26.17 -18.02 -19.72
N ALA A 130 -26.14 -17.84 -18.40
CA ALA A 130 -27.21 -17.16 -17.68
C ALA A 130 -27.38 -15.70 -18.13
N GLN A 131 -26.27 -14.99 -18.37
CA GLN A 131 -26.31 -13.62 -18.91
C GLN A 131 -26.86 -13.56 -20.32
N GLU A 132 -26.60 -14.55 -21.18
CA GLU A 132 -27.18 -14.61 -22.53
C GLU A 132 -28.70 -14.76 -22.47
N VAL A 133 -29.22 -15.63 -21.60
CA VAL A 133 -30.66 -15.78 -21.39
C VAL A 133 -31.28 -14.47 -20.90
N GLN A 134 -30.70 -13.85 -19.87
CA GLN A 134 -31.18 -12.56 -19.35
C GLN A 134 -31.15 -11.45 -20.41
N LYS A 135 -30.11 -11.40 -21.25
CA LYS A 135 -30.02 -10.43 -22.35
C LYS A 135 -31.10 -10.67 -23.41
N ALA A 136 -31.37 -11.93 -23.76
CA ALA A 136 -32.42 -12.27 -24.71
C ALA A 136 -33.81 -11.88 -24.17
N GLU A 137 -34.09 -12.17 -22.90
CA GLU A 137 -35.33 -11.75 -22.23
C GLU A 137 -35.47 -10.22 -22.20
N ALA A 138 -34.40 -9.51 -21.81
CA ALA A 138 -34.40 -8.05 -21.78
C ALA A 138 -34.58 -7.44 -23.18
N GLN A 139 -34.00 -8.05 -24.23
CA GLN A 139 -34.20 -7.61 -25.61
C GLN A 139 -35.63 -7.85 -26.08
N ALA A 140 -36.24 -8.98 -25.72
CA ALA A 140 -37.64 -9.27 -26.04
C ALA A 140 -38.59 -8.27 -25.37
N GLN A 141 -38.36 -7.95 -24.08
CA GLN A 141 -39.14 -6.93 -23.36
C GLN A 141 -38.99 -5.55 -24.01
N ARG A 142 -37.75 -5.13 -24.31
CA ARG A 142 -37.51 -3.85 -25.00
C ARG A 142 -38.20 -3.78 -26.35
N ALA A 143 -38.18 -4.86 -27.14
CA ALA A 143 -38.87 -4.90 -28.42
C ALA A 143 -40.39 -4.74 -28.27
N GLN A 144 -40.99 -5.32 -27.22
CA GLN A 144 -42.41 -5.14 -26.92
C GLN A 144 -42.74 -3.70 -26.49
N GLU A 145 -41.89 -3.11 -25.64
CA GLU A 145 -42.03 -1.71 -25.21
C GLU A 145 -41.90 -0.75 -26.39
N GLU A 146 -40.92 -0.97 -27.27
CA GLU A 146 -40.72 -0.21 -28.50
C GLU A 146 -41.92 -0.32 -29.44
N GLN A 147 -42.46 -1.54 -29.64
CA GLN A 147 -43.67 -1.74 -30.45
C GLN A 147 -44.88 -0.99 -29.88
N ALA A 148 -45.10 -1.08 -28.56
CA ALA A 148 -46.18 -0.36 -27.90
C ALA A 148 -45.99 1.16 -28.02
N TRP A 149 -44.76 1.66 -27.90
CA TRP A 149 -44.44 3.07 -28.06
C TRP A 149 -44.67 3.56 -29.49
N VAL A 150 -44.26 2.79 -30.50
CA VAL A 150 -44.52 3.10 -31.91
C VAL A 150 -46.02 3.17 -32.17
N GLN A 151 -46.81 2.20 -31.70
CA GLN A 151 -48.27 2.21 -31.86
C GLN A 151 -48.93 3.43 -31.20
N LEU A 152 -48.50 3.81 -29.99
CA LEU A 152 -48.99 5.02 -29.32
C LEU A 152 -48.67 6.27 -30.13
N LYS A 153 -47.46 6.37 -30.69
CA LYS A 153 -47.07 7.51 -31.52
C LYS A 153 -47.80 7.56 -32.85
N GLU A 154 -48.06 6.42 -33.48
CA GLU A 154 -48.92 6.34 -34.66
C GLU A 154 -50.33 6.85 -34.37
N GLN A 155 -50.92 6.45 -33.23
CA GLN A 155 -52.23 6.96 -32.81
C GLN A 155 -52.23 8.47 -32.56
N GLU A 156 -51.19 9.01 -31.91
CA GLU A 156 -51.02 10.46 -31.73
C GLU A 156 -50.96 11.18 -33.09
N VAL A 157 -50.18 10.67 -34.05
CA VAL A 157 -50.08 11.25 -35.40
C VAL A 157 -51.41 11.21 -36.13
N LEU A 158 -52.15 10.09 -36.07
CA LEU A 158 -53.46 9.98 -36.72
C LEU A 158 -54.46 10.97 -36.11
N LYS A 159 -54.50 11.13 -34.79
CA LYS A 159 -55.34 12.14 -34.12
C LYS A 159 -54.98 13.55 -34.59
N LEU A 160 -53.68 13.87 -34.64
CA LEU A 160 -53.22 15.16 -35.14
C LEU A 160 -53.57 15.39 -36.62
N GLN A 161 -53.56 14.35 -37.46
CA GLN A 161 -54.00 14.45 -38.85
C GLN A 161 -55.50 14.75 -38.96
N GLU A 162 -56.33 14.18 -38.09
CA GLU A 162 -57.76 14.48 -38.02
C GLU A 162 -58.01 15.91 -37.53
N GLU A 163 -57.33 16.33 -36.45
CA GLU A 163 -57.42 17.68 -35.91
C GLU A 163 -56.90 18.73 -36.90
N ALA A 164 -55.86 18.43 -37.68
CA ALA A 164 -55.29 19.34 -38.66
C ALA A 164 -56.26 19.70 -39.80
N LYS A 165 -57.22 18.83 -40.12
CA LYS A 165 -58.29 19.15 -41.09
C LYS A 165 -59.18 20.30 -40.61
N ASN A 166 -59.27 20.50 -39.29
CA ASN A 166 -60.05 21.58 -38.69
C ASN A 166 -59.27 22.90 -38.60
N PHE A 167 -58.00 22.96 -39.02
CA PHE A 167 -57.21 24.18 -38.97
C PHE A 167 -57.67 25.23 -40.00
N ILE A 168 -57.44 26.49 -39.65
CA ILE A 168 -57.73 27.64 -40.49
C ILE A 168 -56.55 27.80 -41.48
N THR A 169 -56.84 27.63 -42.76
CA THR A 169 -55.95 27.90 -43.89
C THR A 169 -56.29 29.25 -44.51
N ARG A 170 -55.44 29.74 -45.43
CA ARG A 170 -55.69 31.03 -46.11
C ARG A 170 -57.00 31.06 -46.90
N GLU A 171 -57.47 29.89 -47.33
CA GLU A 171 -58.65 29.73 -48.18
C GLU A 171 -59.96 29.70 -47.38
N ASN A 172 -59.96 29.14 -46.15
CA ASN A 172 -61.16 29.04 -45.31
C ASN A 172 -61.27 30.16 -44.25
N LEU A 173 -60.42 31.18 -44.34
CA LEU A 173 -60.24 32.22 -43.31
C LEU A 173 -61.46 33.11 -43.14
N GLU A 174 -62.01 33.66 -44.22
CA GLU A 174 -63.18 34.56 -44.17
C GLU A 174 -64.41 33.85 -43.62
N ALA A 175 -64.69 32.63 -44.10
CA ALA A 175 -65.81 31.81 -43.64
C ALA A 175 -65.74 31.45 -42.14
N ARG A 176 -64.53 31.16 -41.63
CA ARG A 176 -64.35 30.85 -40.20
C ARG A 176 -64.46 32.08 -39.29
N ILE A 177 -64.15 33.28 -39.79
CA ILE A 177 -64.33 34.54 -39.05
C ILE A 177 -65.82 34.82 -38.86
N GLU A 178 -66.63 34.66 -39.92
CA GLU A 178 -68.09 34.83 -39.83
C GLU A 178 -68.71 33.80 -38.87
N GLU A 179 -68.37 32.51 -39.01
CA GLU A 179 -68.86 31.44 -38.12
C GLU A 179 -68.52 31.69 -36.64
N ALA A 180 -67.33 32.22 -36.36
CA ALA A 180 -66.91 32.54 -35.00
C ALA A 180 -67.62 33.76 -34.41
N LEU A 181 -68.02 34.73 -35.23
CA LEU A 181 -68.82 35.88 -34.79
C LEU A 181 -70.27 35.47 -34.51
N ASP A 182 -70.81 34.53 -35.29
CA ASP A 182 -72.18 34.02 -35.15
C ASP A 182 -72.35 33.03 -33.98
N SER A 183 -71.28 32.33 -33.58
CA SER A 183 -71.32 31.26 -32.57
C SER A 183 -70.42 31.56 -31.35
N PRO A 184 -70.92 32.31 -30.35
CA PRO A 184 -70.17 32.56 -29.12
C PRO A 184 -70.05 31.29 -28.26
N LYS A 185 -68.82 30.84 -28.00
CA LYS A 185 -68.54 29.66 -27.18
C LYS A 185 -68.12 30.03 -25.76
N SER A 186 -68.93 29.67 -24.76
CA SER A 186 -68.62 29.88 -23.34
C SER A 186 -67.82 28.72 -22.76
N TYR A 187 -66.69 29.04 -22.12
CA TYR A 187 -65.89 28.09 -21.34
C TYR A 187 -66.13 28.20 -19.83
N ASN A 188 -67.17 28.93 -19.40
CA ASN A 188 -67.50 29.09 -17.98
C ASN A 188 -68.19 27.84 -17.44
N TRP A 189 -67.53 27.15 -16.51
CA TRP A 189 -68.09 26.03 -15.75
C TRP A 189 -67.67 26.14 -14.29
N ALA A 190 -68.52 25.63 -13.38
CA ALA A 190 -68.28 25.57 -11.95
C ALA A 190 -68.09 24.11 -11.49
N VAL A 191 -67.51 23.93 -10.31
CA VAL A 191 -67.30 22.61 -9.69
C VAL A 191 -67.94 22.59 -8.32
N THR A 192 -68.73 21.55 -8.06
CA THR A 192 -69.31 21.33 -6.74
C THR A 192 -68.25 20.85 -5.75
N LYS A 193 -68.54 20.91 -4.45
CA LYS A 193 -67.63 20.36 -3.42
C LYS A 193 -67.37 18.85 -3.57
N GLU A 194 -68.22 18.16 -4.33
CA GLU A 194 -68.10 16.72 -4.64
C GLU A 194 -67.29 16.46 -5.92
N GLY A 195 -66.76 17.50 -6.58
CA GLY A 195 -65.97 17.38 -7.80
C GLY A 195 -66.79 17.26 -9.09
N GLN A 196 -68.10 17.49 -9.05
CA GLN A 196 -68.95 17.41 -10.24
C GLN A 196 -68.93 18.72 -11.02
N VAL A 197 -68.78 18.60 -12.34
CA VAL A 197 -68.75 19.73 -13.30
C VAL A 197 -70.17 20.21 -13.56
N VAL A 198 -70.46 21.49 -13.30
CA VAL A 198 -71.72 22.16 -13.64
C VAL A 198 -71.43 23.22 -14.69
N ARG A 199 -72.02 23.07 -15.89
CA ARG A 199 -71.85 24.01 -17.00
C ARG A 199 -73.08 24.93 -17.08
N ASN A 200 -72.84 26.21 -17.37
CA ASN A 200 -73.88 27.20 -17.63
C ASN A 200 -74.22 27.25 -19.11
#